data_AF-A0A919HZL6-F1
#
_entry.id   AF-A0A919HZL6-F1
#
_cell.length_a   1.000
_cell.length_b   1.000
_cell.length_c   1.000
_cell.angle_alpha   90.00
_cell.angle_beta   90.00
_cell.angle_gamma   90.00
#
_symmetry.space_group_name_H-M   'P 1'
#
loop_
_entity.id
_entity.type
_entity.pdbx_description
1 polymer ?
#
loop_
_entity_poly.entity_id
_entity_poly.type
_entity_poly.pdbx_seq_one_letter_code
_entity_poly.pdbx_strand_id
1 'polypeptide(L)'
;MAYSTAEPTHRINVPAARMQLAGDEEGAFDHWYRHQPAFTVDVQALRPDGSVYPQRGQFGRYVAQRFADAAASSGGRLRHLRDRALAFHQGMVTTDGGLQLKADLLVLAISHPPPSLPAQAEARRHHPALIANPWQPRARCHRPARPGGGDGHRINHGRYGRDAGPAGPPRQYRRLFAPWPAVARQP
;
A
#
# COMPACT_ATOMS: atom_id res chain seq x y z
N MET A 1 2.85 -2.92 2.30
CA MET A 1 1.86 -1.88 1.95
C MET A 1 2.52 -0.52 1.95
N ALA A 2 2.16 0.37 1.02
CA ALA A 2 2.85 1.65 0.79
C ALA A 2 2.77 2.64 1.97
N TYR A 3 1.67 2.65 2.73
CA TYR A 3 1.42 3.61 3.82
C TYR A 3 1.37 2.98 5.23
N SER A 4 1.55 1.66 5.32
CA SER A 4 1.56 0.91 6.59
C SER A 4 2.98 0.66 7.11
N THR A 5 3.99 1.30 6.51
CA THR A 5 5.38 1.18 6.92
C THR A 5 5.66 2.14 8.08
N ALA A 6 6.28 1.62 9.15
CA ALA A 6 6.78 2.43 10.26
C ALA A 6 8.20 2.96 10.00
N GLU A 7 8.75 2.70 8.81
CA GLU A 7 10.12 3.06 8.45
C GLU A 7 10.21 4.59 8.23
N PRO A 8 10.96 5.33 9.07
CA PRO A 8 11.01 6.80 9.02
C PRO A 8 11.59 7.35 7.72
N THR A 9 12.39 6.55 7.01
CA THR A 9 13.02 6.96 5.74
C THR A 9 12.06 6.91 4.55
N HIS A 10 10.91 6.23 4.67
CA HIS A 10 9.94 6.18 3.58
C HIS A 10 9.06 7.42 3.56
N ARG A 11 9.26 8.28 2.56
CA ARG A 11 8.45 9.49 2.30
C ARG A 11 7.50 9.32 1.13
N ILE A 12 6.46 10.15 1.08
CA ILE A 12 5.61 10.23 -0.11
C ILE A 12 6.41 10.77 -1.30
N ASN A 13 6.03 10.37 -2.51
CA ASN A 13 6.77 10.69 -3.74
C ASN A 13 6.27 11.97 -4.43
N VAL A 14 5.20 12.56 -3.94
CA VAL A 14 4.60 13.80 -4.44
C VAL A 14 4.44 14.77 -3.26
N PRO A 15 4.39 16.09 -3.49
CA PRO A 15 4.09 17.04 -2.43
C PRO A 15 2.79 16.70 -1.70
N ALA A 16 2.73 16.95 -0.39
CA ALA A 16 1.53 16.75 0.43
C ALA A 16 0.31 17.48 -0.14
N ALA A 17 0.50 18.66 -0.73
CA ALA A 17 -0.56 19.44 -1.36
C ALA A 17 -1.25 18.70 -2.53
N ARG A 18 -0.55 17.75 -3.18
CA ARG A 18 -1.07 16.95 -4.29
C ARG A 18 -1.66 15.60 -3.87
N MET A 19 -1.60 15.26 -2.58
CA MET A 19 -2.22 14.05 -2.05
C MET A 19 -3.67 14.36 -1.69
N GLN A 20 -4.62 13.67 -2.32
CA GLN A 20 -6.04 13.94 -2.14
C GLN A 20 -6.83 12.67 -1.85
N LEU A 21 -7.82 12.80 -0.95
CA LEU A 21 -8.89 11.82 -0.77
C LEU A 21 -10.15 12.35 -1.45
N ALA A 22 -10.98 11.45 -1.97
CA ALA A 22 -12.22 11.85 -2.61
C ALA A 22 -13.12 12.61 -1.63
N GLY A 23 -13.53 13.82 -2.02
CA GLY A 23 -14.38 14.69 -1.21
C GLY A 23 -13.63 15.69 -0.32
N ASP A 24 -12.29 15.60 -0.21
CA ASP A 24 -11.48 16.60 0.49
C ASP A 24 -11.15 17.81 -0.41
N GLU A 25 -11.02 18.98 0.23
CA GLU A 25 -10.44 20.18 -0.39
C GLU A 25 -9.01 19.93 -0.88
N GLU A 26 -8.60 20.66 -1.93
CA GLU A 26 -7.22 20.60 -2.42
C GLU A 26 -6.25 21.04 -1.31
N GLY A 27 -5.17 20.27 -1.12
CA GLY A 27 -4.20 20.55 -0.06
C GLY A 27 -4.65 20.19 1.36
N ALA A 28 -5.81 19.56 1.57
CA ALA A 28 -6.29 19.18 2.89
C ALA A 28 -5.28 18.37 3.70
N PHE A 29 -4.52 17.47 3.06
CA PHE A 29 -3.46 16.71 3.73
C PHE A 29 -2.25 17.58 4.13
N ASP A 30 -1.84 18.54 3.28
CA ASP A 30 -0.76 19.48 3.61
C ASP A 30 -1.13 20.33 4.82
N HIS A 31 -2.33 20.92 4.78
CA HIS A 31 -2.87 21.70 5.89
C HIS A 31 -2.93 20.86 7.16
N TRP A 32 -3.51 19.66 7.10
CA TRP A 32 -3.59 18.76 8.25
C TRP A 32 -2.22 18.42 8.81
N TYR A 33 -1.25 18.10 7.96
CA TYR A 33 0.08 17.66 8.39
C TYR A 33 0.84 18.78 9.10
N ARG A 34 0.76 20.02 8.60
CA ARG A 34 1.40 21.20 9.23
C ARG A 34 0.90 21.46 10.66
N HIS A 35 -0.32 21.04 10.98
CA HIS A 35 -0.90 21.14 12.33
C HIS A 35 -0.55 19.96 13.24
N GLN A 36 0.17 18.96 12.75
CA GLN A 36 0.59 17.82 13.57
C GLN A 36 1.91 18.11 14.29
N PRO A 37 2.10 17.61 15.52
CA PRO A 37 3.41 17.63 16.19
C PRO A 37 4.52 17.00 15.34
N ALA A 38 4.14 16.04 14.48
CA ALA A 38 5.02 15.38 13.52
C ALA A 38 5.68 16.33 12.51
N PHE A 39 5.08 17.48 12.22
CA PHE A 39 5.66 18.48 11.32
C PHE A 39 6.82 19.23 11.99
N THR A 40 6.66 19.63 13.25
CA THR A 40 7.69 20.35 14.01
C THR A 40 8.96 19.51 14.20
N VAL A 41 8.81 18.20 14.37
CA VAL A 41 9.94 17.29 14.59
C VAL A 41 10.59 16.78 13.29
N ASP A 42 9.84 16.76 12.18
CA ASP A 42 10.33 16.26 10.89
C ASP A 42 10.88 17.40 10.03
N VAL A 43 12.05 17.92 10.43
CA VAL A 43 12.76 19.00 9.72
C VAL A 43 13.08 18.68 8.26
N GLN A 44 13.09 17.39 7.89
CA GLN A 44 13.36 16.94 6.53
C GLN A 44 12.10 16.89 5.65
N ALA A 45 10.90 17.06 6.22
CA ALA A 45 9.67 17.11 5.44
C ALA A 45 9.56 18.39 4.62
N LEU A 46 9.98 19.53 5.18
CA LEU A 46 9.92 20.83 4.52
C LEU A 46 11.13 21.03 3.60
N ARG A 47 10.86 21.37 2.34
CA ARG A 47 11.88 21.72 1.36
C ARG A 47 12.07 23.25 1.30
N PRO A 48 13.23 23.73 0.82
CA PRO A 48 13.50 25.17 0.69
C PRO A 48 12.49 25.93 -0.17
N ASP A 49 11.83 25.24 -1.13
CA ASP A 49 10.78 25.79 -1.99
C ASP A 49 9.39 25.83 -1.32
N GLY A 50 9.30 25.48 -0.03
CA GLY A 50 8.05 25.45 0.74
C GLY A 50 7.21 24.17 0.57
N SER A 51 7.61 23.28 -0.34
CA SER A 51 6.92 21.99 -0.55
C SER A 51 7.19 21.02 0.60
N VAL A 52 6.19 20.19 0.91
CA VAL A 52 6.24 19.26 2.05
C VAL A 52 6.15 17.81 1.59
N TYR A 53 7.08 16.98 2.05
CA TYR A 53 7.17 15.55 1.75
C TYR A 53 7.21 14.74 3.06
N PRO A 54 6.06 14.53 3.73
CA PRO A 54 5.99 13.79 4.99
C PRO A 54 6.40 12.33 4.82
N GLN A 55 6.73 11.69 5.94
CA GLN A 55 6.82 10.24 6.01
C GLN A 55 5.50 9.59 5.58
N ARG A 56 5.56 8.47 4.86
CA ARG A 56 4.36 7.77 4.33
C ARG A 56 3.38 7.37 5.43
N GLY A 57 3.88 7.07 6.63
CA GLY A 57 3.05 6.77 7.80
C GLY A 57 2.14 7.94 8.21
N GLN A 58 2.53 9.19 7.94
CA GLN A 58 1.69 10.36 8.26
C GLN A 58 0.47 10.44 7.36
N PHE A 59 0.62 10.10 6.08
CA PHE A 59 -0.53 9.97 5.19
C PHE A 59 -1.45 8.82 5.61
N GLY A 60 -0.89 7.69 6.08
CA GLY A 60 -1.67 6.60 6.66
C GLY A 60 -2.50 7.04 7.88
N ARG A 61 -1.92 7.86 8.76
CA ARG A 61 -2.62 8.45 9.91
C ARG A 61 -3.73 9.40 9.49
N TYR A 62 -3.46 10.26 8.52
CA TYR A 62 -4.46 11.16 7.93
C TYR A 62 -5.69 10.39 7.44
N VAL A 63 -5.47 9.36 6.61
CA VAL A 63 -6.55 8.50 6.09
C VAL A 63 -7.32 7.81 7.21
N ALA A 64 -6.62 7.30 8.24
CA ALA A 64 -7.25 6.64 9.37
C ALA A 64 -8.14 7.61 10.17
N GLN A 65 -7.70 8.86 10.35
CA GLN A 65 -8.49 9.90 11.02
C GLN A 65 -9.74 10.25 10.19
N ARG A 66 -9.59 10.53 8.89
CA ARG A 66 -10.73 10.80 8.00
C ARG A 66 -11.75 9.66 7.98
N PHE A 67 -11.27 8.42 8.00
CA PHE A 67 -12.14 7.26 8.13
C PHE A 67 -12.89 7.23 9.46
N ALA A 68 -12.21 7.53 10.57
CA ALA A 68 -12.85 7.58 11.89
C ALA A 68 -13.92 8.69 11.96
N ASP A 69 -13.63 9.87 11.43
CA ASP A 69 -14.57 11.00 11.36
C ASP A 69 -15.81 10.64 10.52
N ALA A 70 -15.59 10.00 9.36
CA ALA A 70 -16.67 9.51 8.51
C ALA A 70 -17.50 8.40 9.19
N ALA A 71 -16.86 7.52 9.97
CA ALA A 71 -17.56 6.48 10.71
C ALA A 71 -18.42 7.07 11.83
N ALA A 72 -17.88 8.03 12.59
CA ALA A 72 -18.60 8.72 13.67
C ALA A 72 -19.82 9.50 13.14
N SER A 73 -19.66 10.19 12.00
CA SER A 73 -20.75 10.95 11.37
C SER A 73 -21.74 10.11 10.55
N SER A 74 -21.49 8.80 10.38
CA SER A 74 -22.33 7.94 9.54
C SER A 74 -23.69 7.60 10.15
N GLY A 75 -23.87 7.80 11.47
CA GLY A 75 -25.06 7.35 12.18
C GLY A 75 -25.20 5.82 12.21
N GLY A 76 -24.09 5.09 12.21
CA GLY A 76 -24.06 3.62 12.24
C GLY A 76 -24.09 2.93 10.88
N ARG A 77 -24.25 3.68 9.78
CA ARG A 77 -24.23 3.14 8.41
C ARG A 77 -22.85 2.67 7.95
N LEU A 78 -21.78 3.16 8.57
CA LEU A 78 -20.41 2.72 8.32
C LEU A 78 -19.91 1.87 9.48
N ARG A 79 -19.60 0.60 9.20
CA ARG A 79 -19.02 -0.34 10.18
C ARG A 79 -17.65 -0.79 9.72
N HIS A 80 -16.67 -0.67 10.61
CA HIS A 80 -15.31 -1.15 10.38
C HIS A 80 -15.12 -2.53 11.01
N LEU A 81 -14.99 -3.56 10.18
CA LEU A 81 -14.65 -4.90 10.64
C LEU A 81 -13.16 -5.17 10.45
N ARG A 82 -12.42 -5.42 11.53
CA ARG A 82 -11.00 -5.80 11.48
C ARG A 82 -10.86 -7.31 11.23
N ASP A 83 -11.24 -7.75 10.04
CA ASP A 83 -11.20 -9.15 9.62
C ASP A 83 -10.79 -9.25 8.13
N ARG A 84 -10.52 -10.46 7.67
CA ARG A 84 -10.14 -10.76 6.29
C ARG A 84 -11.33 -11.37 5.57
N ALA A 85 -11.76 -10.75 4.47
CA ALA A 85 -12.70 -11.39 3.56
C ALA A 85 -11.97 -12.49 2.76
N LEU A 86 -12.48 -13.72 2.82
CA LEU A 86 -11.90 -14.90 2.16
C LEU A 86 -12.64 -15.28 0.89
N ALA A 87 -13.96 -15.16 0.88
CA ALA A 87 -14.80 -15.58 -0.23
C ALA A 87 -16.02 -14.66 -0.39
N PHE A 88 -16.54 -14.63 -1.61
CA PHE A 88 -17.85 -14.06 -1.93
C PHE A 88 -18.63 -15.06 -2.78
N HIS A 89 -19.81 -15.46 -2.32
CA HIS A 89 -20.67 -16.42 -3.00
C HIS A 89 -22.13 -16.04 -2.78
N GLN A 90 -22.92 -15.98 -3.87
CA GLN A 90 -24.37 -15.71 -3.82
C GLN A 90 -24.77 -14.51 -2.93
N GLY A 91 -24.05 -13.38 -3.03
CA GLY A 91 -24.35 -12.17 -2.25
C GLY A 91 -23.84 -12.20 -0.80
N MET A 92 -23.01 -13.19 -0.44
CA MET A 92 -22.51 -13.37 0.91
C MET A 92 -20.98 -13.35 0.94
N VAL A 93 -20.42 -12.51 1.79
CA VAL A 93 -18.99 -12.45 2.09
C VAL A 93 -18.70 -13.33 3.30
N THR A 94 -17.76 -14.26 3.15
CA THR A 94 -17.25 -15.09 4.26
C THR A 94 -15.92 -14.51 4.74
N THR A 95 -15.80 -14.30 6.05
CA THR A 95 -14.56 -13.81 6.66
C THR A 95 -13.74 -14.93 7.30
N ASP A 96 -12.47 -14.64 7.60
CA ASP A 96 -11.55 -15.56 8.28
C ASP A 96 -11.98 -15.84 9.72
N GLY A 97 -12.56 -14.85 10.40
CA GLY A 97 -13.24 -15.03 11.68
C GLY A 97 -14.56 -15.81 11.61
N GLY A 98 -14.96 -16.31 10.44
CA GLY A 98 -16.17 -17.13 10.25
C GLY A 98 -17.47 -16.33 10.11
N LEU A 99 -17.41 -15.00 10.03
CA LEU A 99 -18.61 -14.18 9.83
C LEU A 99 -19.12 -14.33 8.39
N GLN A 100 -20.45 -14.30 8.26
CA GLN A 100 -21.14 -14.24 6.98
C GLN A 100 -21.88 -12.91 6.86
N LEU A 101 -21.50 -12.10 5.88
CA LEU A 101 -22.04 -10.77 5.67
C LEU A 101 -22.80 -10.72 4.35
N LYS A 102 -24.10 -10.42 4.39
CA LYS A 102 -24.89 -10.18 3.19
C LYS A 102 -24.54 -8.81 2.60
N ALA A 103 -24.29 -8.78 1.30
CA ALA A 103 -23.97 -7.57 0.56
C ALA A 103 -24.75 -7.53 -0.75
N ASP A 104 -25.50 -6.44 -0.96
CA ASP A 104 -26.17 -6.17 -2.24
C ASP A 104 -25.17 -5.65 -3.29
N LEU A 105 -24.10 -5.00 -2.83
CA LEU A 105 -22.97 -4.54 -3.65
C LEU A 105 -21.64 -4.86 -2.95
N LEU A 106 -20.66 -5.36 -3.73
CA LEU A 106 -19.30 -5.60 -3.26
C LEU A 106 -18.30 -4.72 -4.02
N VAL A 107 -17.56 -3.89 -3.29
CA VAL A 107 -16.47 -3.08 -3.83
C VAL A 107 -15.13 -3.65 -3.36
N LEU A 108 -14.25 -4.01 -4.29
CA LEU A 108 -12.91 -4.52 -4.00
C LEU A 108 -11.89 -3.38 -3.99
N ALA A 109 -11.52 -2.93 -2.79
CA ALA A 109 -10.45 -1.95 -2.56
C ALA A 109 -9.14 -2.62 -2.10
N ILE A 110 -8.77 -3.73 -2.76
CA ILE A 110 -7.55 -4.48 -2.45
C ILE A 110 -6.34 -3.85 -3.17
N SER A 111 -5.24 -3.65 -2.45
CA SER A 111 -4.01 -3.12 -3.04
C SER A 111 -3.36 -4.11 -4.01
N HIS A 112 -2.22 -3.72 -4.59
CA HIS A 112 -1.38 -4.61 -5.38
C HIS A 112 -1.01 -5.90 -4.61
N PRO A 113 -1.08 -7.08 -5.25
CA PRO A 113 -0.63 -8.31 -4.63
C PRO A 113 0.88 -8.23 -4.32
N PRO A 114 1.38 -9.05 -3.37
CA PRO A 114 2.81 -9.30 -3.24
C PRO A 114 3.45 -9.61 -4.60
N PRO A 115 4.73 -9.26 -4.82
CA PRO A 115 5.35 -9.53 -6.09
C PRO A 115 5.49 -11.05 -6.20
N SER A 116 5.04 -11.62 -7.30
CA SER A 116 5.32 -13.00 -7.63
C SER A 116 6.73 -13.11 -8.21
N LEU A 117 7.41 -14.22 -7.94
CA LEU A 117 8.66 -14.53 -8.65
C LEU A 117 8.37 -14.64 -10.15
N PRO A 118 9.21 -14.04 -11.02
CA PRO A 118 9.15 -14.32 -12.44
C PRO A 118 9.52 -15.79 -12.69
N ALA A 119 8.97 -16.39 -13.74
CA ALA A 119 9.11 -17.83 -14.01
C ALA A 119 10.58 -18.30 -14.04
N GLN A 120 11.50 -17.44 -14.49
CA GLN A 120 12.94 -17.70 -14.56
C GLN A 120 13.59 -17.83 -13.17
N ALA A 121 13.02 -17.20 -12.15
CA ALA A 121 13.51 -17.24 -10.77
C ALA A 121 12.82 -18.33 -9.93
N GLU A 122 11.80 -19.00 -10.46
CA GLU A 122 11.02 -20.02 -9.76
C GLU A 122 11.90 -21.19 -9.30
N ALA A 123 12.86 -21.61 -10.14
CA ALA A 123 13.83 -22.65 -9.82
C ALA A 123 14.72 -22.31 -8.61
N ARG A 124 14.81 -21.03 -8.22
CA ARG A 124 15.61 -20.54 -7.09
C ARG A 124 14.75 -20.15 -5.90
N ARG A 125 13.44 -20.48 -5.89
CA ARG A 125 12.48 -20.14 -4.82
C ARG A 125 13.00 -20.42 -3.40
N HIS A 126 13.75 -21.50 -3.22
CA HIS A 126 14.28 -21.93 -1.92
C HIS A 126 15.73 -21.46 -1.66
N HIS A 127 16.33 -20.71 -2.57
CA HIS A 127 17.70 -20.24 -2.41
C HIS A 127 17.76 -19.21 -1.27
N PRO A 128 18.67 -19.37 -0.29
CA PRO A 128 18.69 -18.53 0.92
C PRO A 128 18.95 -17.04 0.65
N ALA A 129 19.59 -16.71 -0.47
CA ALA A 129 19.80 -15.32 -0.91
C ALA A 129 18.64 -14.72 -1.72
N LEU A 130 17.60 -15.49 -2.07
CA LEU A 130 16.46 -15.00 -2.84
C LEU A 130 15.37 -14.47 -1.90
N ILE A 131 15.12 -13.17 -1.99
CA ILE A 131 14.00 -12.53 -1.30
C ILE A 131 12.81 -12.46 -2.27
N ALA A 132 11.94 -13.47 -2.23
CA ALA A 132 10.78 -13.58 -3.12
C ALA A 132 9.73 -12.47 -2.89
N ASN A 133 9.61 -11.98 -1.66
CA ASN A 133 8.77 -10.84 -1.33
C ASN A 133 9.57 -9.86 -0.44
N PRO A 134 10.07 -8.75 -1.00
CA PRO A 134 10.87 -7.77 -0.26
C PRO A 134 10.07 -6.98 0.77
N TRP A 135 8.74 -7.15 0.80
CA TRP A 135 7.85 -6.47 1.72
C TRP A 135 7.52 -7.28 2.98
N GLN A 136 8.02 -8.53 3.12
CA GLN A 136 7.87 -9.31 4.35
C GLN A 136 8.77 -8.76 5.47
N PRO A 137 8.29 -8.73 6.74
CA PRO A 137 9.08 -8.21 7.86
C PRO A 137 10.47 -8.85 8.02
N ARG A 138 10.58 -10.17 7.75
CA ARG A 138 11.85 -10.93 7.84
C ARG A 138 12.84 -10.65 6.71
N ALA A 139 12.40 -10.07 5.59
CA ALA A 139 13.28 -9.71 4.48
C ALA A 139 14.23 -8.53 4.81
N ARG A 140 13.93 -7.77 5.87
CA ARG A 140 14.74 -6.60 6.29
C ARG A 140 15.93 -6.94 7.19
N CYS A 141 15.95 -8.13 7.81
CA CYS A 141 17.03 -8.53 8.72
C CYS A 141 18.22 -9.20 8.02
N HIS A 142 18.10 -9.56 6.75
CA HIS A 142 19.15 -10.23 5.98
C HIS A 142 19.69 -9.32 4.88
N ARG A 143 20.30 -8.18 5.24
CA ARG A 143 21.26 -7.54 4.34
C ARG A 143 22.63 -8.14 4.66
N PRO A 144 23.17 -9.09 3.87
CA PRO A 144 24.57 -9.47 4.04
C PRO A 144 25.42 -8.21 3.85
N ALA A 145 26.38 -8.00 4.74
CA ALA A 145 27.37 -6.94 4.60
C ALA A 145 28.03 -7.05 3.22
N ARG A 146 28.10 -5.94 2.48
CA ARG A 146 28.91 -5.89 1.26
C ARG A 146 30.39 -6.05 1.66
N PRO A 147 31.13 -7.03 1.12
CA PRO A 147 32.58 -6.99 1.19
C PRO A 147 33.06 -5.79 0.37
N GLY A 148 33.98 -5.00 0.92
CA GLY A 148 34.54 -3.83 0.25
C GLY A 148 35.29 -4.19 -1.03
N GLY A 149 35.30 -3.25 -1.98
CA GLY A 149 36.06 -3.32 -3.22
C GLY A 149 35.64 -2.17 -4.13
N GLY A 150 36.61 -1.38 -4.60
CA GLY A 150 36.41 -0.06 -5.20
C GLY A 150 36.00 -0.04 -6.67
N ASP A 151 35.89 1.21 -7.12
CA ASP A 151 35.93 1.73 -8.49
C ASP A 151 34.69 1.65 -9.40
N GLY A 152 34.36 2.85 -9.92
CA GLY A 152 34.14 3.01 -11.35
C GLY A 152 32.69 3.17 -11.81
N HIS A 153 32.34 4.39 -12.17
CA HIS A 153 31.14 4.79 -12.92
C HIS A 153 30.67 3.79 -14.02
N ARG A 154 29.35 3.59 -14.12
CA ARG A 154 28.60 3.82 -15.37
C ARG A 154 27.08 3.81 -15.15
N ILE A 155 26.48 4.96 -15.40
CA ILE A 155 25.04 5.15 -15.58
C ILE A 155 24.71 4.59 -16.96
N ASN A 156 23.81 3.61 -17.07
CA ASN A 156 23.37 3.10 -18.38
C ASN A 156 21.95 3.56 -18.66
N HIS A 157 21.82 4.51 -19.58
CA HIS A 157 20.57 4.90 -20.23
C HIS A 157 20.18 3.81 -21.24
N GLY A 158 18.98 3.23 -21.12
CA GLY A 158 18.46 2.21 -22.03
C GLY A 158 16.98 2.41 -22.34
N ARG A 159 16.67 2.47 -23.63
CA ARG A 159 15.44 2.95 -24.29
C ARG A 159 14.20 2.06 -24.08
N TYR A 160 13.03 2.71 -24.13
CA TYR A 160 11.73 2.09 -24.38
C TYR A 160 11.65 1.58 -25.83
N GLY A 161 11.40 0.28 -26.01
CA GLY A 161 10.96 -0.33 -27.26
C GLY A 161 9.59 -0.98 -27.04
N ARG A 162 8.60 -0.57 -27.84
CA ARG A 162 7.31 -1.28 -27.99
C ARG A 162 7.58 -2.58 -28.72
N ASP A 163 6.92 -3.66 -28.32
CA ASP A 163 6.40 -4.69 -29.23
C ASP A 163 5.28 -5.46 -28.54
N ALA A 164 4.12 -5.49 -29.21
CA ALA A 164 2.92 -6.20 -28.79
C ALA A 164 2.87 -7.58 -29.47
N GLY A 165 2.63 -8.64 -28.69
CA GLY A 165 2.41 -10.01 -29.14
C GLY A 165 1.27 -10.68 -28.36
N PRO A 166 0.64 -11.75 -28.90
CA PRO A 166 -0.80 -11.99 -28.74
C PRO A 166 -1.20 -12.69 -27.42
N ALA A 167 -2.47 -12.48 -27.05
CA ALA A 167 -3.10 -12.95 -25.83
C ALA A 167 -3.30 -14.48 -25.81
N GLY A 168 -2.73 -15.14 -24.80
CA GLY A 168 -3.02 -16.53 -24.45
C GLY A 168 -4.27 -16.67 -23.54
N PRO A 169 -4.80 -17.90 -23.38
CA PRO A 169 -6.10 -18.15 -22.76
C PRO A 169 -6.11 -17.88 -21.24
N PRO A 170 -7.30 -17.63 -20.64
CA PRO A 170 -7.41 -17.13 -19.28
C PRO A 170 -6.98 -18.20 -18.26
N ARG A 171 -5.87 -17.95 -17.57
CA ARG A 171 -5.42 -18.78 -16.46
C ARG A 171 -6.30 -18.51 -15.24
N GLN A 172 -6.85 -19.57 -14.67
CA GLN A 172 -7.54 -19.58 -13.38
C GLN A 172 -6.57 -19.13 -12.28
N TYR A 173 -6.83 -17.99 -11.64
CA TYR A 173 -6.00 -17.51 -10.54
C TYR A 173 -6.61 -17.87 -9.20
N ARG A 174 -6.03 -18.88 -8.55
CA ARG A 174 -6.21 -19.19 -7.12
C ARG A 174 -5.49 -18.09 -6.32
N ARG A 175 -6.22 -17.11 -5.79
CA ARG A 175 -5.65 -15.94 -5.07
C ARG A 175 -5.64 -16.19 -3.56
N LEU A 176 -4.45 -16.11 -2.95
CA LEU A 176 -4.26 -16.06 -1.49
C LEU A 176 -4.00 -14.61 -1.07
N PHE A 177 -4.76 -14.15 -0.06
CA PHE A 177 -4.95 -12.76 0.33
C PHE A 177 -3.99 -12.28 1.45
N ALA A 178 -3.99 -10.97 1.71
CA ALA A 178 -3.71 -10.26 2.99
C ALA A 178 -4.35 -8.85 2.94
N PRO A 179 -4.75 -8.24 4.08
CA PRO A 179 -6.01 -7.47 4.12
C PRO A 179 -5.88 -5.95 4.03
N TRP A 180 -6.93 -5.33 3.50
CA TRP A 180 -7.52 -4.08 4.00
C TRP A 180 -9.03 -4.35 4.14
N PRO A 181 -9.71 -3.85 5.17
CA PRO A 181 -11.08 -4.25 5.44
C PRO A 181 -12.05 -3.70 4.40
N ALA A 182 -12.97 -4.57 3.98
CA ALA A 182 -14.05 -4.23 3.09
C ALA A 182 -14.99 -3.23 3.78
N VAL A 183 -15.28 -2.12 3.12
CA VAL A 183 -16.37 -1.23 3.50
C VAL A 183 -17.65 -1.79 2.88
N ALA A 184 -18.49 -2.41 3.70
CA ALA A 184 -19.85 -2.73 3.31
C ALA A 184 -20.74 -1.52 3.65
N ARG A 185 -21.36 -0.90 2.63
CA ARG A 185 -22.54 -0.07 2.82
C ARG A 185 -23.75 -1.01 2.92
N GLN A 186 -24.56 -0.83 3.94
CA GLN A 186 -25.94 -1.30 3.97
C GLN A 186 -26.86 -0.07 4.04
N PRO A 187 -28.09 -0.16 3.53
CA PRO A 187 -29.00 0.97 3.28
C PRO A 187 -29.28 1.84 4.52
#